data_AF-A0A3Q4IED3-F1
#
_entry.id   AF-A0A3Q4IED3-F1
#
_cell.length_a   1.000
_cell.length_b   1.000
_cell.length_c   1.000
_cell.angle_alpha   90.00
_cell.angle_beta   90.00
_cell.angle_gamma   90.00
#
_symmetry.space_group_name_H-M   'P 1'
#
loop_
_entity.id
_entity.type
_entity.pdbx_description
1 polymer ?
#
loop_
_entity_poly.entity_id
_entity_poly.type
_entity_poly.pdbx_seq_one_letter_code
_entity_poly.pdbx_strand_id
1 'polypeptide(L)'
;MFSKIEVNGENAHPLWKWLKEQPNGKGLFGNSIKWNFTKFLINREGQVVKRYGPLDDPSVRTKSLVSHYFFISFIDFYLLLF
;
A
#
# COMPACT_ATOMS: atom_id res chain seq x y z
N MET A 1 -16.30 13.99 -4.02
CA MET A 1 -15.23 14.07 -5.03
C MET A 1 -13.93 13.65 -4.35
N PHE A 2 -13.12 12.78 -4.96
CA PHE A 2 -11.85 12.33 -4.37
C PHE A 2 -10.73 13.31 -4.73
N SER A 3 -9.88 13.66 -3.77
CA SER A 3 -8.73 14.56 -3.97
C SER A 3 -7.45 13.75 -4.12
N LYS A 4 -6.53 14.23 -4.97
CA LYS A 4 -5.16 13.70 -5.03
C LYS A 4 -4.48 13.91 -3.67
N ILE A 5 -3.84 12.88 -3.15
CA ILE A 5 -3.09 12.92 -1.90
C ILE A 5 -1.63 12.54 -2.14
N GLU A 6 -0.73 13.11 -1.35
CA GLU A 6 0.68 12.72 -1.36
C GLU A 6 0.91 11.48 -0.49
N VAL A 7 1.78 10.57 -0.95
CA VAL A 7 2.13 9.34 -0.24
C VAL A 7 3.56 9.33 0.29
N ASN A 8 4.39 10.26 -0.15
CA ASN A 8 5.77 10.46 0.28
C ASN A 8 6.02 11.93 0.62
N GLY A 9 7.14 12.23 1.27
CA GLY A 9 7.50 13.59 1.67
C GLY A 9 6.80 14.06 2.94
N GLU A 10 7.03 15.33 3.28
CA GLU A 10 6.54 15.98 4.49
C GLU A 10 5.02 16.13 4.49
N ASN A 11 4.41 16.37 3.32
CA ASN A 11 2.97 16.54 3.15
C ASN A 11 2.23 15.21 2.92
N ALA A 12 2.93 14.07 3.05
CA ALA A 12 2.29 12.77 2.92
C ALA A 12 1.09 12.65 3.86
N HIS A 13 -0.02 12.17 3.32
CA HIS A 13 -1.25 12.01 4.10
C HIS A 13 -1.00 11.10 5.32
N PRO A 14 -1.54 11.42 6.51
CA PRO A 14 -1.19 10.74 7.77
C PRO A 14 -1.31 9.21 7.71
N LEU A 15 -2.34 8.69 7.03
CA LEU A 15 -2.50 7.25 6.79
C LEU A 15 -1.28 6.62 6.11
N TRP A 16 -0.71 7.26 5.08
CA TRP A 16 0.45 6.73 4.36
C TRP A 16 1.74 6.80 5.18
N LYS A 17 1.90 7.82 6.02
CA LYS A 17 2.99 7.87 7.01
C LYS A 17 2.87 6.70 7.99
N TRP A 18 1.68 6.53 8.58
CA TRP A 18 1.40 5.47 9.53
C TRP A 18 1.63 4.07 8.94
N LEU A 19 1.13 3.81 7.73
CA LEU A 19 1.30 2.53 7.03
C LEU A 19 2.77 2.17 6.81
N LYS A 20 3.59 3.16 6.40
CA LYS A 20 5.03 2.99 6.13
C LYS A 20 5.86 2.76 7.39
N GLU A 21 5.37 3.21 8.54
CA GLU A 21 6.05 3.08 9.83
C GLU A 21 5.78 1.74 10.53
N GLN A 22 4.68 1.06 10.18
CA GLN A 22 4.34 -0.23 10.77
C GLN A 22 5.43 -1.29 10.53
N PRO A 23 5.68 -2.22 11.47
CA PRO A 23 6.72 -3.24 11.34
C PRO A 23 6.66 -4.01 10.01
N ASN A 24 5.46 -4.45 9.60
CA ASN A 24 5.23 -5.18 8.35
C ASN A 24 4.94 -4.27 7.14
N GLY A 25 4.95 -2.95 7.35
CA GLY A 25 4.76 -1.92 6.33
C GLY A 25 6.07 -1.37 5.76
N LYS A 26 7.21 -1.72 6.38
CA LYS A 26 8.53 -1.28 5.95
C LYS A 26 8.91 -1.92 4.60
N GLY A 27 9.57 -1.13 3.76
CA GLY A 27 10.14 -1.63 2.52
C GLY A 27 11.54 -2.20 2.76
N LEU A 28 11.97 -3.13 1.90
CA LEU A 28 13.31 -3.74 1.99
C LEU A 28 14.45 -2.72 1.86
N PHE A 29 14.22 -1.64 1.10
CA PHE A 29 15.22 -0.59 0.83
C PHE A 29 14.64 0.79 1.17
N GLY A 30 14.23 0.95 2.43
CA GLY A 30 13.60 2.15 2.95
C GLY A 30 12.08 2.17 2.81
N ASN A 31 11.42 3.05 3.56
CA ASN A 31 9.97 3.00 3.72
C ASN A 31 9.19 3.73 2.63
N SER A 32 9.82 4.60 1.84
CA SER A 32 9.15 5.35 0.76
C SER A 32 8.43 4.43 -0.24
N ILE A 33 7.30 4.89 -0.75
CA ILE A 33 6.56 4.21 -1.83
C ILE A 33 7.24 4.58 -3.15
N LYS A 34 8.08 3.69 -3.69
CA LYS A 34 8.90 3.99 -4.87
C LYS A 34 8.13 3.92 -6.19
N TRP A 35 7.05 3.14 -6.23
CA TRP A 35 6.32 2.83 -7.45
C TRP A 35 4.82 2.71 -7.19
N ASN A 36 4.04 2.99 -8.23
CA ASN A 36 2.61 2.75 -8.26
C ASN A 36 2.28 1.28 -7.99
N PHE A 37 1.08 1.01 -7.47
CA PHE A 37 0.59 -0.32 -7.10
C PHE A 37 1.28 -0.98 -5.90
N THR A 38 1.96 -0.22 -5.04
CA THR A 38 2.29 -0.71 -3.70
C THR A 38 0.99 -0.91 -2.91
N LYS A 39 0.86 -2.05 -2.24
CA LYS A 39 -0.36 -2.44 -1.52
C LYS A 39 -0.04 -2.77 -0.07
N PHE A 40 -0.94 -2.41 0.83
CA PHE A 40 -0.89 -2.83 2.23
C PHE A 40 -2.08 -3.72 2.54
N LEU A 41 -1.81 -4.85 3.17
CA LEU A 41 -2.81 -5.79 3.67
C LEU A 41 -3.07 -5.49 5.14
N ILE A 42 -4.32 -5.14 5.46
CA ILE A 42 -4.77 -4.76 6.80
C ILE A 42 -5.78 -5.79 7.31
N ASN A 43 -5.60 -6.30 8.53
CA ASN A 43 -6.57 -7.20 9.17
C ASN A 43 -7.79 -6.44 9.73
N ARG A 44 -8.75 -7.16 10.31
CA ARG A 44 -9.98 -6.56 10.87
C ARG A 44 -9.71 -5.70 12.10
N GLU A 45 -8.62 -5.97 12.79
CA GLU A 45 -8.14 -5.24 13.96
C GLU A 45 -7.42 -3.94 13.57
N GLY A 46 -7.29 -3.65 12.27
CA GLY A 46 -6.66 -2.44 11.75
C GLY A 46 -5.14 -2.48 11.70
N GLN A 47 -4.52 -3.66 11.80
CA GLN A 47 -3.07 -3.84 11.82
C GLN A 47 -2.51 -4.15 10.42
N VAL A 48 -1.32 -3.60 10.11
CA VAL A 48 -0.60 -3.93 8.87
C VAL A 48 0.00 -5.32 8.99
N VAL A 49 -0.47 -6.23 8.15
CA VAL A 49 -0.02 -7.62 8.11
C VAL A 49 1.09 -7.80 7.09
N LYS A 50 1.00 -7.12 5.93
CA LYS A 50 2.04 -7.21 4.89
C LYS A 50 1.99 -6.03 3.94
N ARG A 51 3.17 -5.60 3.48
CA ARG A 51 3.35 -4.73 2.32
C ARG A 51 3.71 -5.55 1.10
N TYR A 52 3.07 -5.24 -0.02
CA TYR A 52 3.36 -5.84 -1.33
C TYR A 52 3.91 -4.77 -2.28
N GLY A 53 4.99 -5.12 -2.96
CA GLY A 53 5.56 -4.33 -4.04
C GLY A 53 4.77 -4.45 -5.35
N PRO A 54 5.17 -3.68 -6.37
CA PRO A 54 4.50 -3.70 -7.68
C PRO A 54 4.62 -5.03 -8.42
N LEU A 55 5.74 -5.74 -8.22
CA LEU A 55 6.07 -6.99 -8.90
C LEU A 55 5.59 -8.24 -8.14
N ASP A 56 4.97 -8.08 -6.97
CA ASP A 56 4.47 -9.22 -6.22
C ASP A 56 3.31 -9.88 -6.97
N ASP A 57 3.43 -11.19 -7.19
CA ASP A 57 2.48 -11.95 -7.98
C ASP A 57 1.07 -11.83 -7.35
N PRO A 58 0.07 -11.35 -8.11
CA PRO A 58 -1.31 -11.30 -7.65
C PRO A 58 -1.87 -12.68 -7.25
N SER A 59 -1.31 -13.79 -7.71
CA SER A 59 -1.71 -15.16 -7.33
C SER A 59 -1.30 -15.54 -5.91
N VAL A 60 -0.28 -14.89 -5.33
CA VAL A 60 0.18 -15.07 -3.94
C VAL A 60 -0.85 -14.57 -2.91
N ARG A 61 -1.94 -13.94 -3.37
CA ARG A 61 -3.16 -13.72 -2.58
C ARG A 61 -3.75 -15.08 -2.21
N THR A 62 -3.38 -15.60 -1.04
CA THR A 62 -3.99 -16.80 -0.48
C THR A 62 -5.50 -16.55 -0.40
N LYS A 63 -6.31 -17.26 -1.18
CA LYS A 63 -7.77 -17.07 -1.28
C LYS A 63 -8.48 -17.09 0.10
N SER A 64 -7.87 -17.70 1.11
CA SER A 64 -8.35 -17.71 2.50
C SER A 64 -8.15 -16.40 3.26
N LEU A 65 -7.13 -15.59 2.93
CA LEU A 65 -6.85 -14.31 3.58
C LEU A 65 -7.79 -13.20 3.09
N VAL A 66 -8.32 -13.27 1.86
CA VAL A 66 -9.01 -12.11 1.26
C VAL A 66 -10.39 -11.82 1.90
N SER A 67 -11.01 -12.79 2.59
CA SER A 67 -12.34 -12.61 3.21
C SER A 67 -12.34 -11.73 4.47
N HIS A 68 -11.18 -11.47 5.07
CA HIS A 68 -11.07 -10.77 6.35
C HIS A 68 -10.20 -9.50 6.29
N TYR A 69 -9.71 -9.13 5.12
CA TYR A 69 -8.68 -8.10 4.99
C TYR A 69 -9.03 -7.13 3.86
N PHE A 70 -8.63 -5.86 4.03
CA PHE A 70 -8.82 -4.83 3.01
C PHE A 70 -7.46 -4.35 2.48
N PHE A 71 -7.45 -3.95 1.21
CA PHE A 71 -6.25 -3.42 0.55
C PHE A 71 -6.32 -1.92 0.43
N ILE A 72 -5.23 -1.25 0.79
CA ILE A 72 -4.99 0.16 0.48
C ILE A 72 -3.92 0.20 -0.61
N SER A 73 -4.25 0.76 -1.77
CA SER A 73 -3.35 0.88 -2.92
C SER A 73 -3.19 2.33 -3.34
N PHE A 74 -1.96 2.71 -3.67
CA PHE A 74 -1.70 3.98 -4.34
C PHE A 74 -1.86 3.77 -5.85
N ILE A 75 -2.85 4.44 -6.42
CA ILE A 75 -3.06 4.53 -7.85
C ILE A 75 -2.80 5.99 -8.21
N ASP A 76 -1.67 6.27 -8.86
CA ASP A 76 -1.60 7.49 -9.66
C ASP A 76 -2.61 7.34 -10.79
N PHE A 77 -3.62 8.21 -10.78
CA PHE A 77 -4.63 8.28 -11.82
C PHE A 77 -4.06 8.93 -13.10
N TYR A 78 -2.86 8.54 -13.55
CA TYR A 78 -2.27 8.92 -14.83
C TYR A 78 -1.15 7.93 -15.19
N LEU A 79 -1.50 6.80 -15.78
CA LEU A 79 -0.59 6.03 -16.65
C LEU A 79 -1.40 5.17 -17.63
N LEU A 80 -1.95 5.83 -18.65
CA LEU A 80 -2.35 5.21 -19.91
C LEU A 80 -1.99 6.22 -21.01
N LEU A 81 -0.70 6.25 -21.32
CA LEU A 81 -0.15 6.82 -22.54
C LEU A 81 1.16 6.11 -22.82
N PHE A 82 1.05 4.83 -23.19
CA PHE A 82 1.59 4.20 -24.40
C PHE A 82 0.71 2.99 -24.71
#